data_AF-A0A3A4QGC1-F1
#
_entry.id   AF-A0A3A4QGC1-F1
#
_cell.length_a   1.000
_cell.length_b   1.000
_cell.length_c   1.000
_cell.angle_alpha   90.00
_cell.angle_beta   90.00
_cell.angle_gamma   90.00
#
_symmetry.space_group_name_H-M   'P 1'
#
loop_
_entity.id
_entity.type
_entity.pdbx_description
1 polymer ?
#
loop_
_entity_poly.entity_id
_entity_poly.type
_entity_poly.pdbx_seq_one_letter_code
_entity_poly.pdbx_strand_id
1 'polypeptide(L)'
;MNDRVKQTLMIVVAQTTCVAVALWMHHHFATLATREQVNENCFDELRRAATRLAGFWSAAHARPELSGTDFQSTAELLRHKAADQTDLVLVVDAAGNVLEAIGADGDPQQQRLEWEAPEESTLGSGEYTLTFLWQGQRYLGVRTATGEAGVSLIVGRPESTLTALTNAVVEPLTKVGALTLLWTCAMLSIGVYLILARYHDQLTQQRAQKFTGTLRRAQELVRTRDAVIFGLAKLADSRDPETGDHLERISAYSTTLASALRHHPRYGKQVTPTFIRLIGISSALHDIGKVGVADRILLKPGPLSATERKLMQTHCRIGGDCLAEIEQRLGSTNFLQMAREIALHHHERWDGTGYPAGLAGDEIPLSARIVAIADVYDALSSKRVYKERVPHEECAEILRAGAGAHFDPDLIEVWKSIEPKFIEIQAQYASTDAPTGGAARAGALWESAATEELAEAERAAGAVAVG
;
A
#
# COMPACT_ATOMS: atom_id res chain seq x y z
N MET A 1 2.07 3.48 11.32
CA MET A 1 1.20 4.48 10.65
C MET A 1 1.79 5.84 10.94
N ASN A 2 2.18 6.62 9.91
CA ASN A 2 2.89 7.89 10.07
C ASN A 2 2.04 8.88 10.91
N ASP A 3 2.64 9.62 11.84
CA ASP A 3 1.89 10.49 12.77
C ASP A 3 1.06 11.54 12.04
N ARG A 4 1.53 12.00 10.88
CA ARG A 4 0.76 12.90 9.99
C ARG A 4 -0.56 12.29 9.53
N VAL A 5 -0.61 10.99 9.27
CA VAL A 5 -1.82 10.30 8.78
C VAL A 5 -2.81 10.08 9.90
N LYS A 6 -2.32 9.76 11.11
CA LYS A 6 -3.16 9.74 12.31
C LYS A 6 -3.78 11.11 12.58
N GLN A 7 -2.98 12.18 12.46
CA GLN A 7 -3.45 13.56 12.60
C GLN A 7 -4.46 13.93 11.51
N THR A 8 -4.19 13.64 10.24
CA THR A 8 -5.15 13.90 9.15
C THR A 8 -6.45 13.13 9.35
N LEU A 9 -6.38 11.85 9.72
CA LEU A 9 -7.57 11.04 9.98
C LEU A 9 -8.36 11.58 11.18
N MET A 10 -7.68 11.94 12.27
CA MET A 10 -8.32 12.58 13.44
C MET A 10 -8.99 13.90 13.08
N ILE A 11 -8.32 14.75 12.28
CA ILE A 11 -8.88 16.04 11.84
C ILE A 11 -10.13 15.81 10.99
N VAL A 12 -10.07 14.87 10.05
CA VAL A 12 -11.24 14.56 9.20
C VAL A 12 -12.38 13.99 10.05
N VAL A 13 -12.11 13.06 10.97
CA VAL A 13 -13.13 12.53 11.89
C VAL A 13 -13.73 13.63 12.78
N ALA A 14 -12.91 14.53 13.32
CA ALA A 14 -13.38 15.65 14.13
C ALA A 14 -14.24 16.63 13.32
N GLN A 15 -13.77 17.01 12.12
CA GLN A 15 -14.50 17.92 11.23
C GLN A 15 -15.84 17.33 10.77
N THR A 16 -15.85 16.06 10.38
CA THR A 16 -17.08 15.35 9.98
C THR A 16 -18.09 15.27 11.12
N THR A 17 -17.63 14.99 12.34
CA THR A 17 -18.48 14.97 13.53
C THR A 17 -19.07 16.37 13.82
N CYS A 18 -18.26 17.42 13.76
CA CYS A 18 -18.73 18.79 13.97
C CYS A 18 -19.77 19.22 12.92
N VAL A 19 -19.55 18.91 11.64
CA VAL A 19 -20.48 19.25 10.56
C VAL A 19 -21.81 18.51 10.72
N ALA A 20 -21.77 17.22 11.06
CA ALA A 20 -22.98 16.43 11.30
C ALA A 20 -23.79 16.97 12.49
N VAL A 21 -23.14 17.31 13.60
CA VAL A 21 -23.80 17.91 14.78
C VAL A 21 -24.39 19.28 14.43
N ALA A 22 -23.67 20.13 13.70
CA ALA A 22 -24.16 21.45 13.30
C ALA A 22 -25.39 21.36 12.39
N LEU A 23 -25.39 20.46 11.41
CA LEU A 23 -26.53 20.22 10.53
C LEU A 23 -27.75 19.69 11.30
N TRP A 24 -27.51 18.75 12.23
CA TRP A 24 -28.58 18.24 13.10
C TRP A 24 -29.17 19.34 13.99
N MET A 25 -28.32 20.14 14.65
CA MET A 25 -28.77 21.26 15.48
C MET A 25 -29.56 22.29 14.66
N HIS A 26 -29.05 22.70 13.50
CA HIS A 26 -29.74 23.66 12.64
C HIS A 26 -31.12 23.15 12.23
N HIS A 27 -31.22 21.88 11.83
CA HIS A 27 -32.49 21.26 11.49
C HIS A 27 -33.44 21.20 12.68
N HIS A 28 -32.95 20.78 13.85
CA HIS A 28 -33.74 20.70 15.08
C HIS A 28 -34.33 22.06 15.47
N PHE A 29 -33.49 23.11 15.53
CA PHE A 29 -33.96 24.45 15.85
C PHE A 29 -34.89 25.03 14.78
N ALA A 30 -34.64 24.77 13.49
CA ALA A 30 -35.55 25.19 12.43
C ALA A 30 -36.95 24.54 12.57
N THR A 31 -37.01 23.26 12.92
CA THR A 31 -38.31 22.59 13.17
C THR A 31 -39.03 23.13 14.40
N LEU A 32 -38.30 23.45 15.48
CA LEU A 32 -38.88 24.06 16.69
C LEU A 32 -39.42 25.46 16.40
N ALA A 33 -38.62 26.33 15.77
CA ALA A 33 -39.04 27.68 15.42
C ALA A 33 -40.23 27.69 14.46
N THR A 34 -40.28 26.74 13.51
CA THR A 34 -41.44 26.61 12.60
C THR A 34 -42.71 26.23 13.35
N ARG A 35 -42.62 25.31 14.32
CA ARG A 35 -43.77 24.92 15.16
C ARG A 35 -44.29 26.10 15.97
N GLU A 36 -43.38 26.85 16.58
CA GLU A 36 -43.73 28.05 17.36
C GLU A 36 -44.38 29.13 16.48
N GLN A 37 -43.81 29.41 15.30
CA GLN A 37 -44.37 30.38 14.36
C GLN A 37 -45.76 29.99 13.84
N VAL A 38 -46.01 28.71 13.57
CA VAL A 38 -47.35 28.22 13.16
C VAL A 38 -48.37 28.42 14.29
N ASN A 39 -47.97 28.17 15.54
CA ASN A 39 -48.82 28.41 16.70
C ASN A 39 -49.15 29.90 16.89
N GLU A 40 -48.14 30.78 16.83
CA GLU A 40 -48.34 32.22 16.96
C GLU A 40 -49.25 32.76 15.85
N ASN A 41 -49.00 32.40 14.59
CA ASN A 41 -49.84 32.82 13.47
C ASN A 41 -51.29 32.35 13.64
N CYS A 42 -51.51 31.13 14.15
CA CYS A 42 -52.84 30.61 14.44
C CYS A 42 -53.53 31.43 15.55
N PHE A 43 -52.82 31.77 16.63
CA PHE A 43 -53.37 32.60 17.70
C PHE A 43 -53.69 34.02 17.22
N ASP A 44 -52.87 34.62 16.35
CA ASP A 44 -53.13 35.95 15.78
C ASP A 44 -54.31 35.95 14.80
N GLU A 45 -54.53 34.87 14.06
CA GLU A 45 -55.74 34.67 13.27
C GLU A 45 -56.98 34.56 14.16
N LEU A 46 -56.92 33.73 15.20
CA LEU A 46 -58.02 33.53 16.16
C LEU A 46 -58.34 34.82 16.90
N ARG A 47 -57.32 35.59 17.33
CA ARG A 47 -57.50 36.89 17.97
C ARG A 47 -58.19 37.87 17.03
N ARG A 48 -57.72 38.01 15.78
CA ARG A 48 -58.37 38.87 14.78
C ARG A 48 -59.81 38.43 14.48
N ALA A 49 -60.10 37.14 14.49
CA ALA A 49 -61.46 36.62 14.35
C ALA A 49 -62.31 37.01 15.57
N ALA A 50 -61.83 36.74 16.79
CA ALA A 50 -62.51 37.02 18.04
C ALA A 50 -62.81 38.51 18.22
N THR A 51 -61.85 39.41 17.99
CA THR A 51 -62.06 40.87 18.09
C THR A 51 -63.08 41.36 17.06
N ARG A 52 -63.05 40.85 15.81
CA ARG A 52 -64.03 41.21 14.78
C ARG A 52 -65.44 40.77 15.16
N LEU A 53 -65.60 39.54 15.61
CA LEU A 53 -66.90 38.97 16.01
C LEU A 53 -67.44 39.64 17.29
N ALA A 54 -66.59 39.91 18.27
CA ALA A 54 -66.96 40.66 19.47
C ALA A 54 -67.42 42.08 19.14
N GLY A 55 -66.71 42.78 18.24
CA GLY A 55 -67.13 44.11 17.76
C GLY A 55 -68.49 44.09 17.05
N PHE A 56 -68.79 43.04 16.29
CA PHE A 56 -70.12 42.86 15.70
C PHE A 56 -71.20 42.62 16.77
N TRP A 57 -70.90 41.81 17.80
CA TRP A 57 -71.81 41.60 18.93
C TRP A 57 -72.13 42.91 19.65
N SER A 58 -71.10 43.69 20.01
CA SER A 58 -71.29 44.98 20.69
C SER A 58 -72.10 45.96 19.85
N ALA A 59 -71.85 46.02 18.53
CA ALA A 59 -72.54 46.92 17.62
C ALA A 59 -74.02 46.55 17.41
N ALA A 60 -74.37 45.26 17.48
CA ALA A 60 -75.75 44.80 17.41
C ALA A 60 -76.56 45.21 18.65
N HIS A 61 -75.96 45.16 19.85
CA HIS A 61 -76.61 45.46 21.12
C HIS A 61 -76.60 46.96 21.51
N ALA A 62 -75.83 47.80 20.82
CA ALA A 62 -75.75 49.25 21.09
C ALA A 62 -76.83 50.11 20.39
N ARG A 63 -77.67 49.53 19.50
CA ARG A 63 -78.69 50.27 18.74
C ARG A 63 -80.04 50.29 19.47
N PRO A 64 -80.64 51.46 19.80
CA PRO A 64 -81.91 51.55 20.53
C PRO A 64 -83.11 50.90 19.82
N GLU A 65 -83.10 50.89 18.48
CA GLU A 65 -84.14 50.29 17.61
C GLU A 65 -84.17 48.75 17.68
N LEU A 66 -83.10 48.15 18.21
CA LEU A 66 -82.93 46.71 18.42
C LEU A 66 -82.88 46.36 19.91
N SER A 67 -83.25 47.27 20.82
CA SER A 67 -83.25 47.01 22.28
C SER A 67 -84.25 45.94 22.76
N GLY A 68 -84.90 45.25 21.82
CA GLY A 68 -85.68 44.04 22.03
C GLY A 68 -85.34 42.91 21.05
N THR A 69 -84.19 42.93 20.37
CA THR A 69 -83.73 41.72 19.64
C THR A 69 -83.50 40.62 20.64
N ASP A 70 -84.24 39.53 20.47
CA ASP A 70 -84.02 38.31 21.22
C ASP A 70 -82.56 37.87 21.02
N PHE A 71 -81.95 37.33 22.06
CA PHE A 71 -80.61 36.75 22.05
C PHE A 71 -80.44 35.83 20.82
N GLN A 72 -81.51 35.13 20.44
CA GLN A 72 -81.60 34.26 19.25
C GLN A 72 -81.41 34.97 17.89
N SER A 73 -81.76 36.25 17.75
CA SER A 73 -81.60 36.98 16.48
C SER A 73 -80.16 37.45 16.26
N THR A 74 -79.47 37.87 17.33
CA THR A 74 -78.04 38.27 17.24
C THR A 74 -77.13 37.06 17.07
N ALA A 75 -77.48 35.96 17.73
CA ALA A 75 -77.00 34.61 17.53
C ALA A 75 -77.03 34.16 16.05
N GLU A 76 -78.19 34.26 15.38
CA GLU A 76 -78.33 33.93 13.95
C GLU A 76 -77.48 34.83 13.03
N LEU A 77 -77.34 36.11 13.38
CA LEU A 77 -76.49 37.05 12.65
C LEU A 77 -75.00 36.69 12.77
N LEU A 78 -74.57 36.26 13.98
CA LEU A 78 -73.23 35.71 14.19
C LEU A 78 -73.03 34.42 13.41
N ARG A 79 -74.02 33.52 13.34
CA ARG A 79 -73.95 32.29 12.52
C ARG A 79 -73.67 32.61 11.07
N HIS A 80 -74.38 33.58 10.48
CA HIS A 80 -74.16 33.96 9.09
C HIS A 80 -72.76 34.59 8.86
N LYS A 81 -72.21 35.31 9.83
CA LYS A 81 -70.87 35.92 9.71
C LYS A 81 -69.72 34.97 10.07
N ALA A 82 -69.97 34.00 10.93
CA ALA A 82 -69.04 32.96 11.32
C ALA A 82 -69.04 31.77 10.35
N ALA A 83 -70.07 31.62 9.50
CA ALA A 83 -70.19 30.52 8.52
C ALA A 83 -69.02 30.42 7.52
N ASP A 84 -68.30 31.52 7.28
CA ASP A 84 -67.09 31.55 6.43
C ASP A 84 -65.80 31.20 7.20
N GLN A 85 -65.85 31.01 8.52
CA GLN A 85 -64.71 30.67 9.36
C GLN A 85 -64.84 29.23 9.87
N THR A 86 -63.84 28.39 9.59
CA THR A 86 -63.76 26.98 10.03
C THR A 86 -63.45 26.82 11.53
N ASP A 87 -63.69 27.87 12.31
CA ASP A 87 -63.36 27.99 13.72
C ASP A 87 -64.66 27.88 14.55
N LEU A 88 -64.60 27.14 15.65
CA LEU A 88 -65.69 27.01 16.63
C LEU A 88 -65.86 28.33 17.38
N VAL A 89 -67.06 28.90 17.35
CA VAL A 89 -67.39 30.13 18.07
C VAL A 89 -68.37 29.80 19.20
N LEU A 90 -67.98 30.09 20.44
CA LEU A 90 -68.81 29.88 21.64
C LEU A 90 -69.15 31.22 22.27
N VAL A 91 -70.42 31.45 22.56
CA VAL A 91 -70.90 32.56 23.39
C VAL A 91 -71.02 32.04 24.80
N VAL A 92 -70.33 32.68 25.75
CA VAL A 92 -70.28 32.22 27.16
C VAL A 92 -70.67 33.33 28.13
N ASP A 93 -71.33 32.95 29.22
CA ASP A 93 -71.66 33.86 30.31
C ASP A 93 -70.48 34.06 31.29
N ALA A 94 -70.68 34.87 32.34
CA ALA A 94 -69.67 35.16 33.36
C ALA A 94 -69.26 33.93 34.19
N ALA A 95 -70.13 32.92 34.28
CA ALA A 95 -69.85 31.63 34.92
C ALA A 95 -69.26 30.60 33.93
N GLY A 96 -69.15 31.00 32.66
CA GLY A 96 -68.76 30.27 31.45
C GLY A 96 -69.61 29.05 31.12
N ASN A 97 -70.91 29.17 31.36
CA ASN A 97 -71.87 28.33 30.67
C ASN A 97 -71.92 28.76 29.20
N VAL A 98 -71.96 27.78 28.29
CA VAL A 98 -72.12 28.03 26.86
C VAL A 98 -73.57 28.38 26.60
N LEU A 99 -73.80 29.62 26.20
CA LEU A 99 -75.12 30.13 25.81
C LEU A 99 -75.43 29.74 24.36
N GLU A 100 -74.41 29.71 23.50
CA GLU A 100 -74.53 29.29 22.11
C GLU A 100 -73.20 28.77 21.55
N ALA A 101 -73.28 27.80 20.65
CA ALA A 101 -72.16 27.29 19.87
C ALA A 101 -72.46 27.40 18.37
N ILE A 102 -71.50 27.94 17.61
CA ILE A 102 -71.61 28.22 16.18
C ILE A 102 -70.40 27.57 15.48
N GLY A 103 -70.63 26.83 14.40
CA GLY A 103 -69.56 26.16 13.65
C GLY A 103 -69.23 24.72 14.09
N ALA A 104 -70.02 24.12 14.98
CA ALA A 104 -69.99 22.69 15.28
C ALA A 104 -71.41 22.13 15.42
N ASP A 105 -71.61 20.89 14.97
CA ASP A 105 -72.88 20.17 15.12
C ASP A 105 -73.09 19.76 16.59
N GLY A 106 -74.11 20.29 17.26
CA GLY A 106 -74.50 19.88 18.61
C GLY A 106 -75.39 20.87 19.34
N ASP A 107 -76.21 20.38 20.28
CA ASP A 107 -77.08 21.21 21.13
C ASP A 107 -76.25 21.94 22.20
N PRO A 108 -76.23 23.30 22.22
CA PRO A 108 -75.42 24.08 23.14
C PRO A 108 -75.86 23.96 24.61
N GLN A 109 -77.07 23.46 24.90
CA GLN A 109 -77.74 23.71 26.18
C GLN A 109 -77.19 23.01 27.44
N GLN A 110 -76.14 22.18 27.40
CA GLN A 110 -75.62 21.50 28.61
C GLN A 110 -74.10 21.23 28.65
N GLN A 111 -73.25 22.16 28.20
CA GLN A 111 -71.81 22.05 28.45
C GLN A 111 -71.25 23.30 29.15
N ARG A 112 -70.84 23.12 30.42
CA ARG A 112 -69.97 24.07 31.10
C ARG A 112 -68.55 23.78 30.62
N LEU A 113 -67.89 24.76 30.03
CA LEU A 113 -66.49 24.61 29.67
C LEU A 113 -65.68 24.57 30.96
N GLU A 114 -64.94 23.49 31.19
CA GLU A 114 -63.87 23.49 32.17
C GLU A 114 -62.66 24.13 31.49
N TRP A 115 -62.36 25.39 31.84
CA TRP A 115 -61.11 26.04 31.44
C TRP A 115 -60.26 26.26 32.69
N GLU A 116 -58.96 26.02 32.56
CA GLU A 116 -57.98 26.53 33.51
C GLU A 116 -57.74 28.00 33.18
N ALA A 117 -58.05 28.91 34.11
CA ALA A 117 -57.66 30.30 33.97
C ALA A 117 -56.13 30.37 34.12
N PRO A 118 -55.38 30.94 33.15
CA PRO A 118 -53.94 31.05 33.27
C PRO A 118 -53.56 31.98 34.43
N GLU A 119 -52.50 31.65 35.17
CA GLU A 119 -52.09 32.33 36.42
C GLU A 119 -51.63 33.79 36.23
N GLU A 120 -51.39 34.30 35.02
CA GLU A 120 -51.01 35.71 34.82
C GLU A 120 -51.56 36.27 33.49
N SER A 121 -52.31 37.39 33.57
CA SER A 121 -52.71 38.20 32.42
C SER A 121 -51.67 39.30 32.17
N THR A 122 -51.05 39.34 30.99
CA THR A 122 -50.12 40.42 30.61
C THR A 122 -50.68 41.44 29.62
N LEU A 123 -51.97 41.41 29.27
CA LEU A 123 -52.55 42.36 28.32
C LEU A 123 -53.84 42.97 28.87
N GLY A 124 -53.78 44.27 29.20
CA GLY A 124 -54.86 45.07 29.78
C GLY A 124 -56.07 45.35 28.87
N SER A 125 -56.41 44.43 27.96
CA SER A 125 -57.51 44.54 26.98
C SER A 125 -58.66 43.54 27.18
N GLY A 126 -58.58 42.63 28.17
CA GLY A 126 -59.64 41.65 28.43
C GLY A 126 -59.69 40.47 27.44
N GLU A 127 -58.59 40.22 26.71
CA GLU A 127 -58.42 39.05 25.83
C GLU A 127 -57.59 37.95 26.51
N TYR A 128 -58.01 36.69 26.38
CA TYR A 128 -57.32 35.54 26.97
C TYR A 128 -57.18 34.38 25.98
N THR A 129 -56.00 33.79 25.88
CA THR A 129 -55.80 32.52 25.18
C THR A 129 -56.07 31.35 26.12
N LEU A 130 -56.79 30.34 25.63
CA LEU A 130 -57.15 29.15 26.39
C LEU A 130 -57.09 27.89 25.52
N THR A 131 -56.94 26.74 26.18
CA THR A 131 -57.17 25.43 25.56
C THR A 131 -58.37 24.80 26.24
N PHE A 132 -59.31 24.24 25.48
CA PHE A 132 -60.51 23.64 26.03
C PHE A 132 -60.90 22.37 25.29
N LEU A 133 -61.74 21.56 25.93
CA LEU A 133 -62.34 20.39 25.31
C LEU A 133 -63.76 20.72 24.86
N TRP A 134 -64.06 20.43 23.60
CA TRP A 134 -65.42 20.48 23.06
C TRP A 134 -65.73 19.16 22.37
N GLN A 135 -66.77 18.47 22.83
CA GLN A 135 -67.17 17.15 22.32
C GLN A 135 -66.03 16.11 22.25
N GLY A 136 -65.11 16.13 23.23
CA GLY A 136 -63.97 15.21 23.30
C GLY A 136 -62.79 15.55 22.38
N GLN A 137 -62.88 16.65 21.61
CA GLN A 137 -61.79 17.21 20.80
C GLN A 137 -61.15 18.38 21.56
N ARG A 138 -59.82 18.51 21.49
CA ARG A 138 -59.09 19.66 22.04
C ARG A 138 -59.11 20.82 21.06
N TYR A 139 -59.43 22.00 21.57
CA TYR A 139 -59.46 23.26 20.83
C TYR A 139 -58.51 24.26 21.46
N LEU A 140 -57.85 25.02 20.60
CA LEU A 140 -57.08 26.20 20.96
C LEU A 140 -57.95 27.42 20.69
N GLY A 141 -58.16 28.29 21.68
CA GLY A 141 -59.08 29.42 21.52
C GLY A 141 -58.63 30.73 22.13
N VAL A 142 -59.28 31.80 21.68
CA VAL A 142 -59.14 33.16 22.19
C VAL A 142 -60.49 33.64 22.70
N ARG A 143 -60.53 34.06 23.97
CA ARG A 143 -61.68 34.70 24.61
C ARG A 143 -61.55 36.21 24.49
N THR A 144 -62.62 36.88 24.06
CA THR A 144 -62.72 38.34 23.98
C THR A 144 -64.04 38.80 24.63
N ALA A 145 -63.98 39.88 25.42
CA ALA A 145 -65.17 40.48 26.03
C ALA A 145 -66.01 41.22 24.98
N THR A 146 -67.34 41.11 25.06
CA THR A 146 -68.26 41.70 24.07
C THR A 146 -68.81 43.08 24.46
N GLY A 147 -68.29 43.69 25.54
CA GLY A 147 -68.72 45.00 26.04
C GLY A 147 -70.05 45.00 26.83
N GLU A 148 -70.80 43.90 26.78
CA GLU A 148 -71.99 43.64 27.58
C GLU A 148 -71.61 43.00 28.92
N ALA A 149 -72.28 43.39 30.01
CA ALA A 149 -71.92 42.94 31.35
C ALA A 149 -72.16 41.42 31.51
N GLY A 150 -71.07 40.65 31.51
CA GLY A 150 -71.10 39.22 31.78
C GLY A 150 -71.20 38.31 30.56
N VAL A 151 -71.00 38.80 29.34
CA VAL A 151 -70.94 37.97 28.12
C VAL A 151 -69.54 38.02 27.50
N SER A 152 -69.03 36.88 27.05
CA SER A 152 -67.76 36.79 26.33
C SER A 152 -67.88 35.86 25.13
N LEU A 153 -67.05 36.11 24.12
CA LEU A 153 -66.96 35.26 22.93
C LEU A 153 -65.66 34.46 22.98
N ILE A 154 -65.72 33.17 22.68
CA ILE A 154 -64.53 32.32 22.49
C ILE A 154 -64.52 31.87 21.04
N VAL A 155 -63.43 32.12 20.32
CA VAL A 155 -63.19 31.57 18.98
C VAL A 155 -62.08 30.55 19.10
N GLY A 156 -62.31 29.32 18.65
CA GLY A 156 -61.37 28.22 18.80
C GLY A 156 -61.19 27.38 17.54
N ARG A 157 -59.96 26.91 17.31
CA ARG A 157 -59.60 26.01 16.22
C ARG A 157 -59.24 24.63 16.79
N PRO A 158 -59.66 23.52 16.17
CA PRO A 158 -59.32 22.19 16.68
C PRO A 158 -57.80 21.95 16.57
N GLU A 159 -57.23 21.31 17.59
CA GLU A 159 -55.81 20.99 17.68
C GLU A 159 -55.34 20.06 16.55
N SER A 160 -56.26 19.26 15.99
CA SER A 160 -56.01 18.39 14.82
C SER A 160 -55.68 19.19 13.55
N THR A 161 -56.35 20.32 13.31
CA THR A 161 -56.06 21.22 12.18
C THR A 161 -54.70 21.88 12.35
N LEU A 162 -54.35 22.31 13.57
CA LEU A 162 -53.05 22.88 13.88
C LEU A 162 -51.91 21.84 13.73
N THR A 163 -52.16 20.61 14.16
CA THR A 163 -51.24 19.47 13.96
C THR A 163 -51.05 19.19 12.47
N ALA A 164 -52.13 19.23 11.66
CA ALA A 164 -52.06 19.03 10.22
C ALA A 164 -51.28 20.15 9.50
N LEU A 165 -51.54 21.42 9.84
CA LEU A 165 -50.80 22.57 9.32
C LEU A 165 -49.32 22.51 9.68
N THR A 166 -49.02 22.15 10.93
CA THR A 166 -47.65 21.97 11.41
C THR A 166 -46.94 20.85 10.65
N ASN A 167 -47.59 19.69 10.48
CA ASN A 167 -47.00 18.56 9.76
C ASN A 167 -46.79 18.87 8.28
N ALA A 168 -47.70 19.62 7.63
CA ALA A 168 -47.57 20.03 6.24
C ALA A 168 -46.29 20.85 5.97
N VAL A 169 -45.78 21.58 6.97
CA VAL A 169 -44.55 22.36 6.86
C VAL A 169 -43.32 21.61 7.40
N VAL A 170 -43.48 20.91 8.53
CA VAL A 170 -42.36 20.22 9.21
C VAL A 170 -41.94 18.96 8.47
N GLU A 171 -42.86 18.17 7.93
CA GLU A 171 -42.53 16.89 7.27
C GLU A 171 -41.61 17.07 6.04
N PRO A 172 -41.87 17.99 5.10
CA PRO A 172 -40.92 18.26 4.00
C PRO A 172 -39.56 18.72 4.52
N LEU A 173 -39.53 19.57 5.55
CA LEU A 173 -38.30 20.08 6.15
C LEU A 173 -37.45 18.93 6.73
N THR A 174 -38.09 17.97 7.40
CA THR A 174 -37.41 16.78 7.94
C THR A 174 -36.84 15.87 6.87
N LYS A 175 -37.55 15.66 5.76
CA LYS A 175 -37.06 14.87 4.63
C LYS A 175 -35.84 15.52 3.99
N VAL A 176 -35.87 16.84 3.77
CA VAL A 176 -34.73 17.60 3.23
C VAL A 176 -33.54 17.55 4.18
N GLY A 177 -33.75 17.73 5.49
CA GLY A 177 -32.72 17.59 6.51
C GLY A 177 -32.06 16.21 6.52
N ALA A 178 -32.85 15.14 6.45
CA ALA A 178 -32.32 13.77 6.40
C ALA A 178 -31.53 13.50 5.10
N LEU A 179 -32.04 13.95 3.95
CA LEU A 179 -31.36 13.81 2.65
C LEU A 179 -30.03 14.55 2.61
N THR A 180 -29.99 15.78 3.13
CA THR A 180 -28.75 16.57 3.20
C THR A 180 -27.73 15.95 4.14
N LEU A 181 -28.15 15.43 5.29
CA LEU A 181 -27.27 14.70 6.20
C LEU A 181 -26.71 13.43 5.54
N LEU A 182 -27.55 12.63 4.89
CA LEU A 182 -27.11 11.41 4.22
C LEU A 182 -26.14 11.71 3.08
N TRP A 183 -26.43 12.74 2.28
CA TRP A 183 -25.57 13.17 1.17
C TRP A 183 -24.22 13.68 1.66
N THR A 184 -24.19 14.48 2.74
CA THR A 184 -22.94 14.98 3.32
C THR A 184 -22.09 13.84 3.89
N CYS A 185 -22.69 12.89 4.62
CA CYS A 185 -21.99 11.69 5.10
C CYS A 185 -21.42 10.85 3.95
N ALA A 186 -22.15 10.69 2.85
CA ALA A 186 -21.69 9.95 1.67
C ALA A 186 -20.49 10.65 1.00
N MET A 187 -20.57 11.96 0.77
CA MET A 187 -19.48 12.74 0.17
C MET A 187 -18.21 12.71 1.03
N LEU A 188 -18.37 12.79 2.35
CA LEU A 188 -17.26 12.69 3.30
C LEU A 188 -16.61 11.30 3.28
N SER A 189 -17.43 10.25 3.24
CA SER A 189 -16.95 8.86 3.18
C SER A 189 -16.16 8.59 1.89
N ILE A 190 -16.64 9.10 0.75
CA ILE A 190 -15.92 9.03 -0.53
C ILE A 190 -14.58 9.77 -0.43
N GLY A 191 -14.56 10.97 0.14
CA GLY A 191 -13.32 11.74 0.34
C GLY A 191 -12.30 11.01 1.19
N VAL A 192 -12.72 10.44 2.31
CA VAL A 192 -11.86 9.62 3.20
C VAL A 192 -11.33 8.40 2.46
N TYR A 193 -12.18 7.67 1.74
CA TYR A 193 -11.78 6.50 0.96
C TYR A 193 -10.72 6.86 -0.08
N LEU A 194 -10.90 7.95 -0.84
CA LEU A 194 -9.93 8.39 -1.85
C LEU A 194 -8.57 8.78 -1.23
N ILE A 195 -8.57 9.44 -0.06
CA ILE A 195 -7.34 9.78 0.66
C ILE A 195 -6.63 8.51 1.12
N LEU A 196 -7.36 7.55 1.70
CA LEU A 196 -6.81 6.28 2.16
C LEU A 196 -6.28 5.43 1.00
N ALA A 197 -7.02 5.37 -0.11
CA ALA A 197 -6.61 4.65 -1.32
C ALA A 197 -5.31 5.24 -1.91
N ARG A 198 -5.22 6.57 -2.03
CA ARG A 198 -3.98 7.22 -2.49
C ARG A 198 -2.82 7.01 -1.53
N TYR A 199 -3.07 7.06 -0.23
CA TYR A 199 -2.02 6.83 0.77
C TYR A 199 -1.52 5.39 0.74
N HIS A 200 -2.43 4.41 0.57
CA HIS A 200 -2.06 3.02 0.42
C HIS A 200 -1.19 2.80 -0.82
N ASP A 201 -1.57 3.37 -1.96
CA ASP A 201 -0.78 3.29 -3.19
C ASP A 201 0.62 3.92 -3.02
N GLN A 202 0.70 5.10 -2.41
CA GLN A 202 2.00 5.74 -2.08
C GLN A 202 2.89 4.88 -1.18
N LEU A 203 2.33 4.23 -0.16
CA LEU A 203 3.09 3.34 0.71
C LEU A 203 3.61 2.12 -0.05
N THR A 204 2.78 1.53 -0.92
CA THR A 204 3.16 0.38 -1.74
C THR A 204 4.28 0.77 -2.70
N GLN A 205 4.18 1.92 -3.36
CA GLN A 205 5.25 2.44 -4.22
C GLN A 205 6.54 2.73 -3.45
N GLN A 206 6.46 3.33 -2.25
CA GLN A 206 7.64 3.57 -1.42
C GLN A 206 8.32 2.27 -0.99
N ARG A 207 7.54 1.24 -0.64
CA ARG A 207 8.09 -0.09 -0.30
C ARG A 207 8.77 -0.72 -1.51
N ALA A 208 8.13 -0.68 -2.68
CA ALA A 208 8.70 -1.18 -3.92
C ALA A 208 10.02 -0.46 -4.27
N GLN A 209 10.05 0.88 -4.19
CA GLN A 209 11.26 1.67 -4.45
C GLN A 209 12.39 1.39 -3.45
N LYS A 210 12.08 1.23 -2.16
CA LYS A 210 13.09 0.87 -1.16
C LYS A 210 13.65 -0.52 -1.41
N PHE A 211 12.79 -1.47 -1.77
CA PHE A 211 13.20 -2.84 -2.08
C PHE A 211 14.11 -2.88 -3.32
N THR A 212 13.68 -2.27 -4.43
CA THR A 212 14.50 -2.19 -5.65
C THR A 212 15.80 -1.43 -5.43
N GLY A 213 15.77 -0.33 -4.67
CA GLY A 213 16.97 0.41 -4.29
C GLY A 213 17.94 -0.41 -3.44
N THR A 214 17.44 -1.29 -2.58
CA THR A 214 18.28 -2.19 -1.76
C THR A 214 18.92 -3.29 -2.62
N LEU A 215 18.14 -3.91 -3.51
CA LEU A 215 18.66 -4.91 -4.45
C LEU A 215 19.73 -4.34 -5.36
N ARG A 216 19.49 -3.15 -5.93
CA ARG A 216 20.48 -2.47 -6.78
C ARG A 216 21.78 -2.19 -6.03
N ARG A 217 21.71 -1.70 -4.79
CA ARG A 217 22.92 -1.46 -3.96
C ARG A 217 23.66 -2.76 -3.65
N ALA A 218 22.94 -3.83 -3.35
CA ALA A 218 23.56 -5.14 -3.14
C ALA A 218 24.26 -5.65 -4.41
N GLN A 219 23.63 -5.49 -5.58
CA GLN A 219 24.24 -5.84 -6.87
C GLN A 219 25.47 -4.98 -7.18
N GLU A 220 25.40 -3.67 -6.96
CA GLU A 220 26.53 -2.74 -7.13
C GLU A 220 27.70 -3.16 -6.22
N LEU A 221 27.43 -3.49 -4.95
CA LEU A 221 28.45 -3.96 -4.02
C LEU A 221 29.12 -5.26 -4.49
N VAL A 222 28.33 -6.22 -4.97
CA VAL A 222 28.85 -7.49 -5.51
C VAL A 222 29.70 -7.25 -6.77
N ARG A 223 29.23 -6.43 -7.70
CA ARG A 223 29.97 -6.07 -8.92
C ARG A 223 31.29 -5.37 -8.61
N THR A 224 31.27 -4.38 -7.71
CA THR A 224 32.49 -3.68 -7.31
C THR A 224 33.47 -4.64 -6.63
N ARG A 225 32.98 -5.53 -5.74
CA ARG A 225 33.81 -6.55 -5.11
C ARG A 225 34.47 -7.46 -6.15
N ASP A 226 33.68 -8.00 -7.08
CA ASP A 226 34.15 -8.94 -8.09
C ASP A 226 35.16 -8.26 -9.04
N ALA A 227 34.93 -6.99 -9.42
CA ALA A 227 35.88 -6.19 -10.20
C ALA A 227 37.20 -5.92 -9.44
N VAL A 228 37.14 -5.62 -8.14
CA VAL A 228 38.34 -5.43 -7.30
C VAL A 228 39.14 -6.73 -7.18
N ILE A 229 38.47 -7.86 -6.93
CA ILE A 229 39.12 -9.19 -6.86
C ILE A 229 39.83 -9.49 -8.18
N PHE A 230 39.13 -9.33 -9.30
CA PHE A 230 39.69 -9.60 -10.62
C PHE A 230 40.87 -8.68 -10.96
N GLY A 231 40.77 -7.38 -10.62
CA GLY A 231 41.86 -6.42 -10.81
C GLY A 231 43.11 -6.74 -9.98
N LEU A 232 42.93 -7.18 -8.73
CA LEU A 232 44.03 -7.61 -7.86
C LEU A 232 44.67 -8.92 -8.35
N ALA A 233 43.87 -9.86 -8.83
CA ALA A 233 44.36 -11.08 -9.46
C ALA A 233 45.21 -10.75 -10.69
N LYS A 234 44.72 -9.85 -11.56
CA LYS A 234 45.46 -9.38 -12.75
C LYS A 234 46.76 -8.67 -12.39
N LEU A 235 46.78 -7.90 -11.29
CA LEU A 235 48.00 -7.28 -10.79
C LEU A 235 49.03 -8.32 -10.32
N ALA A 236 48.58 -9.36 -9.62
CA ALA A 236 49.45 -10.47 -9.21
C ALA A 236 50.02 -11.22 -10.42
N ASP A 237 49.19 -11.47 -11.43
CA ASP A 237 49.54 -12.16 -12.67
C ASP A 237 50.47 -11.33 -13.57
N SER A 238 50.41 -9.99 -13.51
CA SER A 238 51.25 -9.09 -14.33
C SER A 238 52.77 -9.26 -14.16
N ARG A 239 53.21 -9.97 -13.11
CA ARG A 239 54.61 -10.35 -12.89
C ARG A 239 55.04 -11.55 -13.73
N ASP A 240 54.11 -12.38 -14.18
CA ASP A 240 54.36 -13.53 -15.05
C ASP A 240 54.11 -13.11 -16.50
N PRO A 241 54.98 -13.47 -17.48
CA PRO A 241 54.75 -13.21 -18.91
C PRO A 241 53.58 -14.01 -19.53
N GLU A 242 52.52 -14.29 -18.78
CA GLU A 242 51.24 -14.82 -19.23
C GLU A 242 50.49 -13.76 -20.07
N THR A 243 49.69 -14.19 -21.05
CA THR A 243 48.96 -13.25 -21.93
C THR A 243 47.92 -12.45 -21.13
N GLY A 244 47.74 -11.17 -21.46
CA GLY A 244 46.90 -10.24 -20.66
C GLY A 244 45.40 -10.57 -20.54
N ASP A 245 44.88 -11.56 -21.27
CA ASP A 245 43.48 -12.02 -21.21
C ASP A 245 43.34 -13.45 -20.65
N HIS A 246 44.41 -14.05 -20.08
CA HIS A 246 44.40 -15.42 -19.56
C HIS A 246 43.34 -15.62 -18.47
N LEU A 247 43.30 -14.75 -17.46
CA LEU A 247 42.34 -14.88 -16.35
C LEU A 247 40.89 -14.82 -16.82
N GLU A 248 40.59 -13.99 -17.83
CA GLU A 248 39.27 -13.89 -18.44
C GLU A 248 38.87 -15.19 -19.14
N ARG A 249 39.81 -15.81 -19.86
CA ARG A 249 39.59 -17.10 -20.54
C ARG A 249 39.43 -18.24 -19.56
N ILE A 250 40.26 -18.33 -18.52
CA ILE A 250 40.12 -19.33 -17.44
C ILE A 250 38.75 -19.24 -16.77
N SER A 251 38.31 -18.02 -16.43
CA SER A 251 36.97 -17.79 -15.89
C SER A 251 35.88 -18.28 -16.85
N ALA A 252 35.99 -17.97 -18.14
CA ALA A 252 35.01 -18.37 -19.15
C ALA A 252 34.98 -19.90 -19.36
N TYR A 253 36.15 -20.56 -19.48
CA TYR A 253 36.27 -22.01 -19.62
C TYR A 253 35.69 -22.74 -18.41
N SER A 254 36.09 -22.31 -17.21
CA SER A 254 35.63 -22.92 -15.96
C SER A 254 34.11 -22.79 -15.79
N THR A 255 33.56 -21.60 -16.07
CA THR A 255 32.10 -21.35 -16.02
C THR A 255 31.36 -22.19 -17.05
N THR A 256 31.90 -22.32 -18.26
CA THR A 256 31.27 -23.09 -19.35
C THR A 256 31.26 -24.59 -19.05
N LEU A 257 32.37 -25.13 -18.55
CA LEU A 257 32.45 -26.53 -18.16
C LEU A 257 31.56 -26.82 -16.95
N ALA A 258 31.59 -25.98 -15.91
CA ALA A 258 30.67 -26.08 -14.77
C ALA A 258 29.21 -26.05 -15.22
N SER A 259 28.83 -25.15 -16.13
CA SER A 259 27.46 -25.08 -16.63
C SER A 259 27.02 -26.38 -17.32
N ALA A 260 27.90 -27.00 -18.09
CA ALA A 260 27.62 -28.28 -18.75
C ALA A 260 27.46 -29.44 -17.74
N LEU A 261 28.08 -29.35 -16.56
CA LEU A 261 28.00 -30.34 -15.50
C LEU A 261 26.70 -30.27 -14.67
N ARG A 262 25.90 -29.19 -14.79
CA ARG A 262 24.68 -28.96 -13.99
C ARG A 262 23.69 -30.13 -14.03
N HIS A 263 23.62 -30.83 -15.16
CA HIS A 263 22.72 -31.97 -15.36
C HIS A 263 23.43 -33.33 -15.29
N HIS A 264 24.73 -33.36 -14.98
CA HIS A 264 25.48 -34.61 -14.91
C HIS A 264 25.04 -35.45 -13.68
N PRO A 265 24.81 -36.77 -13.81
CA PRO A 265 24.29 -37.60 -12.71
C PRO A 265 25.17 -37.59 -11.44
N ARG A 266 26.50 -37.50 -11.62
CA ARG A 266 27.48 -37.49 -10.52
C ARG A 266 27.63 -36.11 -9.86
N TYR A 267 27.56 -35.03 -10.65
CA TYR A 267 27.97 -33.69 -10.22
C TYR A 267 26.81 -32.69 -10.07
N GLY A 268 25.67 -32.93 -10.70
CA GLY A 268 24.57 -31.96 -10.78
C GLY A 268 24.00 -31.52 -9.43
N LYS A 269 24.13 -32.35 -8.38
CA LYS A 269 23.75 -31.97 -7.01
C LYS A 269 24.71 -30.95 -6.38
N GLN A 270 26.00 -31.00 -6.74
CA GLN A 270 27.03 -30.09 -6.25
C GLN A 270 27.10 -28.81 -7.10
N VAL A 271 26.84 -28.92 -8.40
CA VAL A 271 26.94 -27.83 -9.37
C VAL A 271 25.63 -27.03 -9.43
N THR A 272 25.44 -26.17 -8.43
CA THR A 272 24.32 -25.23 -8.34
C THR A 272 24.56 -23.97 -9.20
N PRO A 273 23.53 -23.13 -9.46
CA PRO A 273 23.73 -21.82 -10.08
C PRO A 273 24.77 -20.97 -9.33
N THR A 274 24.73 -20.99 -8.00
CA THR A 274 25.73 -20.32 -7.16
C THR A 274 27.13 -20.90 -7.37
N PHE A 275 27.31 -22.22 -7.50
CA PHE A 275 28.61 -22.84 -7.81
C PHE A 275 29.17 -22.33 -9.15
N ILE A 276 28.34 -22.31 -10.20
CA ILE A 276 28.72 -21.84 -11.54
C ILE A 276 29.14 -20.37 -11.51
N ARG A 277 28.41 -19.52 -10.77
CA ARG A 277 28.79 -18.12 -10.60
C ARG A 277 30.12 -17.99 -9.85
N LEU A 278 30.28 -18.72 -8.74
CA LEU A 278 31.45 -18.61 -7.89
C LEU A 278 32.72 -19.13 -8.57
N ILE A 279 32.65 -20.20 -9.37
CA ILE A 279 33.84 -20.76 -10.02
C ILE A 279 34.42 -19.81 -11.07
N GLY A 280 33.58 -19.05 -11.76
CA GLY A 280 34.04 -18.01 -12.69
C GLY A 280 34.99 -17.02 -12.01
N ILE A 281 34.53 -16.35 -10.94
CA ILE A 281 35.36 -15.38 -10.22
C ILE A 281 36.48 -16.03 -9.40
N SER A 282 36.27 -17.21 -8.81
CA SER A 282 37.26 -17.88 -7.95
C SER A 282 38.42 -18.46 -8.76
N SER A 283 38.17 -18.89 -10.00
CA SER A 283 39.21 -19.42 -10.89
C SER A 283 40.28 -18.39 -11.24
N ALA A 284 39.96 -17.09 -11.25
CA ALA A 284 40.93 -16.03 -11.47
C ALA A 284 41.98 -15.95 -10.34
N LEU A 285 41.73 -16.56 -9.18
CA LEU A 285 42.65 -16.59 -8.03
C LEU A 285 43.53 -17.83 -7.98
N HIS A 286 43.47 -18.75 -8.96
CA HIS A 286 44.24 -20.00 -8.93
C HIS A 286 45.74 -19.75 -8.70
N ASP A 287 46.29 -18.72 -9.36
CA ASP A 287 47.71 -18.37 -9.33
C ASP A 287 48.05 -17.17 -8.44
N ILE A 288 47.12 -16.72 -7.57
CA ILE A 288 47.34 -15.55 -6.70
C ILE A 288 48.60 -15.68 -5.83
N GLY A 289 49.01 -16.91 -5.51
CA GLY A 289 50.20 -17.20 -4.72
C GLY A 289 51.53 -16.99 -5.43
N LYS A 290 51.55 -16.80 -6.76
CA LYS A 290 52.79 -16.47 -7.51
C LYS A 290 53.44 -15.18 -6.99
N VAL A 291 52.68 -14.30 -6.34
CA VAL A 291 53.20 -13.11 -5.66
C VAL A 291 54.29 -13.42 -4.62
N GLY A 292 54.22 -14.58 -3.98
CA GLY A 292 55.20 -15.02 -2.99
C GLY A 292 56.40 -15.77 -3.56
N VAL A 293 56.43 -16.03 -4.87
CA VAL A 293 57.56 -16.68 -5.54
C VAL A 293 58.60 -15.64 -5.94
N ALA A 294 59.88 -15.94 -5.71
CA ALA A 294 60.99 -15.04 -6.03
C ALA A 294 61.17 -14.88 -7.55
N ASP A 295 61.43 -13.65 -8.01
CA ASP A 295 61.59 -13.32 -9.43
C ASP A 295 62.62 -14.18 -10.16
N ARG A 296 63.75 -14.49 -9.52
CA ARG A 296 64.78 -15.36 -10.10
C ARG A 296 64.29 -16.77 -10.46
N ILE A 297 63.17 -17.20 -9.88
CA ILE A 297 62.52 -18.48 -10.14
C ILE A 297 61.36 -18.27 -11.11
N LEU A 298 60.51 -17.26 -10.85
CA LEU A 298 59.34 -16.95 -11.67
C LEU A 298 59.71 -16.55 -13.10
N LEU A 299 60.71 -15.69 -13.26
CA LEU A 299 61.15 -15.10 -14.53
C LEU A 299 62.35 -15.82 -15.16
N LYS A 300 62.69 -17.04 -14.69
CA LYS A 300 63.89 -17.74 -15.17
C LYS A 300 63.75 -18.09 -16.66
N PRO A 301 64.68 -17.66 -17.54
CA PRO A 301 64.67 -18.08 -18.93
C PRO A 301 65.16 -19.53 -19.03
N GLY A 302 64.27 -20.45 -19.35
CA GLY A 302 64.57 -21.87 -19.55
C GLY A 302 64.04 -22.79 -18.44
N PRO A 303 64.38 -24.09 -18.48
CA PRO A 303 63.80 -25.07 -17.57
C PRO A 303 64.24 -24.84 -16.11
N LEU A 304 63.29 -25.00 -15.18
CA LEU A 304 63.56 -25.04 -13.75
C LEU A 304 64.27 -26.34 -13.38
N SER A 305 65.31 -26.25 -12.55
CA SER A 305 65.90 -27.40 -11.84
C SER A 305 64.88 -28.02 -10.88
N ALA A 306 65.14 -29.22 -10.38
CA ALA A 306 64.25 -29.89 -9.43
C ALA A 306 63.98 -29.04 -8.16
N THR A 307 65.00 -28.36 -7.64
CA THR A 307 64.87 -27.47 -6.47
C THR A 307 64.06 -26.22 -6.80
N GLU A 308 64.31 -25.59 -7.95
CA GLU A 308 63.55 -24.42 -8.39
C GLU A 308 62.09 -24.77 -8.68
N ARG A 309 61.82 -25.95 -9.25
CA ARG A 309 60.46 -26.46 -9.45
C ARG A 309 59.73 -26.63 -8.13
N LYS A 310 60.36 -27.22 -7.10
CA LYS A 310 59.76 -27.31 -5.76
C LYS A 310 59.43 -25.94 -5.18
N LEU A 311 60.28 -24.93 -5.41
CA LEU A 311 60.02 -23.56 -4.97
C LEU A 311 58.88 -22.91 -5.77
N MET A 312 58.81 -23.13 -7.09
CA MET A 312 57.69 -22.67 -7.92
C MET A 312 56.36 -23.27 -7.45
N GLN A 313 56.32 -24.57 -7.16
CA GLN A 313 55.14 -25.29 -6.67
C GLN A 313 54.59 -24.75 -5.34
N THR A 314 55.37 -23.94 -4.60
CA THR A 314 54.89 -23.33 -3.36
C THR A 314 53.78 -22.29 -3.57
N HIS A 315 53.59 -21.77 -4.79
CA HIS A 315 52.53 -20.78 -5.06
C HIS A 315 51.15 -21.31 -4.66
N CYS A 316 50.84 -22.60 -4.88
CA CYS A 316 49.56 -23.17 -4.47
C CYS A 316 49.31 -22.99 -2.97
N ARG A 317 50.31 -23.36 -2.16
CA ARG A 317 50.24 -23.24 -0.71
C ARG A 317 50.21 -21.79 -0.27
N ILE A 318 51.03 -20.91 -0.86
CA ILE A 318 51.04 -19.48 -0.53
C ILE A 318 49.66 -18.85 -0.78
N GLY A 319 49.05 -19.14 -1.93
CA GLY A 319 47.71 -18.64 -2.26
C GLY A 319 46.63 -19.22 -1.34
N GLY A 320 46.69 -20.53 -1.11
CA GLY A 320 45.77 -21.23 -0.22
C GLY A 320 45.81 -20.76 1.24
N ASP A 321 47.01 -20.60 1.79
CA ASP A 321 47.23 -20.13 3.17
C ASP A 321 46.73 -18.69 3.31
N CYS A 322 47.03 -17.82 2.33
CA CYS A 322 46.52 -16.45 2.30
C CYS A 322 44.98 -16.40 2.35
N LEU A 323 44.31 -17.23 1.53
CA LEU A 323 42.85 -17.30 1.52
C LEU A 323 42.29 -17.89 2.83
N ALA A 324 42.97 -18.89 3.42
CA ALA A 324 42.61 -19.45 4.71
C ALA A 324 42.69 -18.42 5.85
N GLU A 325 43.71 -17.56 5.86
CA GLU A 325 43.82 -16.48 6.84
C GLU A 325 42.68 -15.47 6.72
N ILE A 326 42.23 -15.17 5.49
CA ILE A 326 41.08 -14.30 5.25
C ILE A 326 39.78 -14.96 5.76
N GLU A 327 39.58 -16.25 5.50
CA GLU A 327 38.44 -17.02 6.01
C GLU A 327 38.37 -17.00 7.54
N GLN A 328 39.51 -17.15 8.22
CA GLN A 328 39.57 -17.12 9.68
C GLN A 328 39.16 -15.76 10.26
N ARG A 329 39.40 -14.66 9.54
CA ARG A 329 39.07 -13.29 9.99
C ARG A 329 37.62 -12.91 9.73
N LEU A 330 37.08 -13.27 8.57
CA LEU A 330 35.77 -12.82 8.10
C LEU A 330 34.65 -13.86 8.30
N GLY A 331 35.02 -15.10 8.64
CA GLY A 331 34.15 -16.26 8.57
C GLY A 331 34.24 -16.95 7.20
N SER A 332 34.04 -18.27 7.19
CA SER A 332 34.03 -19.05 5.97
C SER A 332 32.84 -18.67 5.09
N THR A 333 33.10 -18.40 3.80
CA THR A 333 32.08 -18.13 2.79
C THR A 333 32.31 -19.05 1.59
N ASN A 334 31.24 -19.41 0.87
CA ASN A 334 31.34 -20.31 -0.28
C ASN A 334 32.35 -19.82 -1.35
N PHE A 335 32.51 -18.50 -1.49
CA PHE A 335 33.50 -17.90 -2.40
C PHE A 335 34.94 -18.17 -1.94
N LEU A 336 35.27 -17.83 -0.70
CA LEU A 336 36.64 -18.01 -0.18
C LEU A 336 37.03 -19.48 -0.13
N GLN A 337 36.08 -20.36 0.22
CA GLN A 337 36.33 -21.79 0.27
C GLN A 337 36.69 -22.32 -1.12
N MET A 338 35.90 -21.97 -2.13
CA MET A 338 36.15 -22.38 -3.51
C MET A 338 37.46 -21.81 -4.05
N ALA A 339 37.73 -20.52 -3.81
CA ALA A 339 39.00 -19.90 -4.21
C ALA A 339 40.20 -20.60 -3.56
N ARG A 340 40.09 -20.96 -2.28
CA ARG A 340 41.13 -21.69 -1.54
C ARG A 340 41.35 -23.09 -2.10
N GLU A 341 40.26 -23.83 -2.35
CA GLU A 341 40.32 -25.15 -2.99
C GLU A 341 41.03 -25.09 -4.35
N ILE A 342 40.68 -24.11 -5.19
CA ILE A 342 41.30 -23.91 -6.50
C ILE A 342 42.78 -23.56 -6.35
N ALA A 343 43.12 -22.54 -5.55
CA ALA A 343 44.50 -22.11 -5.37
C ALA A 343 45.40 -23.24 -4.84
N LEU A 344 44.88 -24.06 -3.91
CA LEU A 344 45.63 -25.18 -3.37
C LEU A 344 45.77 -26.35 -4.34
N HIS A 345 44.72 -26.67 -5.12
CA HIS A 345 44.62 -27.99 -5.74
C HIS A 345 44.49 -27.99 -7.27
N HIS A 346 44.53 -26.85 -7.96
CA HIS A 346 44.41 -26.81 -9.43
C HIS A 346 45.55 -27.52 -10.17
N HIS A 347 46.65 -27.85 -9.48
CA HIS A 347 47.76 -28.67 -10.00
C HIS A 347 47.79 -30.11 -9.45
N GLU A 348 46.76 -30.52 -8.71
CA GLU A 348 46.56 -31.93 -8.40
C GLU A 348 46.18 -32.70 -9.67
N ARG A 349 46.59 -33.95 -9.76
CA ARG A 349 46.34 -34.81 -10.91
C ARG A 349 45.45 -35.96 -10.49
N TRP A 350 44.52 -36.35 -11.35
CA TRP A 350 43.58 -37.43 -11.05
C TRP A 350 44.24 -38.72 -10.56
N ASP A 351 45.42 -39.05 -11.09
CA ASP A 351 46.26 -40.19 -10.73
C ASP A 351 47.05 -40.05 -9.40
N GLY A 352 46.93 -38.93 -8.69
CA GLY A 352 47.66 -38.66 -7.44
C GLY A 352 49.11 -38.21 -7.62
N THR A 353 49.58 -38.01 -8.86
CA THR A 353 50.97 -37.57 -9.14
C THR A 353 51.14 -36.05 -9.14
N GLY A 354 50.08 -35.31 -8.79
CA GLY A 354 50.07 -33.85 -8.72
C GLY A 354 50.70 -33.27 -7.45
N TYR A 355 50.50 -31.98 -7.24
CA TYR A 355 50.99 -31.24 -6.08
C TYR A 355 49.96 -30.18 -5.64
N PRO A 356 50.04 -29.67 -4.39
CA PRO A 356 51.05 -29.91 -3.35
C PRO A 356 50.78 -31.09 -2.42
N ALA A 357 49.57 -31.64 -2.39
CA ALA A 357 49.17 -32.68 -1.44
C ALA A 357 49.15 -34.09 -2.04
N GLY A 358 49.19 -34.24 -3.38
CA GLY A 358 49.18 -35.54 -4.03
C GLY A 358 47.83 -36.25 -3.91
N LEU A 359 46.75 -35.46 -3.95
CA LEU A 359 45.38 -35.96 -3.86
C LEU A 359 45.02 -36.72 -5.13
N ALA A 360 44.25 -37.80 -5.00
CA ALA A 360 43.83 -38.62 -6.14
C ALA A 360 42.30 -38.68 -6.27
N GLY A 361 41.82 -38.80 -7.51
CA GLY A 361 40.40 -38.98 -7.78
C GLY A 361 39.50 -37.91 -7.16
N ASP A 362 38.48 -38.36 -6.41
CA ASP A 362 37.49 -37.49 -5.78
C ASP A 362 37.99 -36.73 -4.54
N GLU A 363 39.18 -37.04 -4.03
CA GLU A 363 39.79 -36.24 -2.96
C GLU A 363 40.14 -34.84 -3.45
N ILE A 364 40.34 -34.68 -4.77
CA ILE A 364 40.54 -33.38 -5.40
C ILE A 364 39.19 -32.65 -5.48
N PRO A 365 39.07 -31.43 -4.93
CA PRO A 365 37.84 -30.64 -5.04
C PRO A 365 37.40 -30.48 -6.49
N LEU A 366 36.09 -30.62 -6.74
CA LEU A 366 35.53 -30.49 -8.09
C LEU A 366 35.89 -29.15 -8.75
N SER A 367 35.89 -28.07 -7.96
CA SER A 367 36.32 -26.73 -8.37
C SER A 367 37.73 -26.74 -8.96
N ALA A 368 38.69 -27.36 -8.27
CA ALA A 368 40.07 -27.50 -8.73
C ALA A 368 40.21 -28.39 -9.97
N ARG A 369 39.46 -29.50 -10.06
CA ARG A 369 39.44 -30.38 -11.24
C ARG A 369 38.96 -29.66 -12.50
N ILE A 370 37.93 -28.82 -12.38
CA ILE A 370 37.42 -28.01 -13.49
C ILE A 370 38.48 -26.98 -13.92
N VAL A 371 39.09 -26.28 -12.97
CA VAL A 371 40.10 -25.24 -13.27
C VAL A 371 41.37 -25.84 -13.87
N ALA A 372 41.79 -27.04 -13.46
CA ALA A 372 42.94 -27.74 -14.05
C ALA A 372 42.77 -27.97 -15.56
N ILE A 373 41.57 -28.33 -16.01
CA ILE A 373 41.27 -28.50 -17.45
C ILE A 373 41.33 -27.13 -18.17
N ALA A 374 40.73 -26.10 -17.57
CA ALA A 374 40.74 -24.75 -18.12
C ALA A 374 42.17 -24.19 -18.26
N ASP A 375 42.99 -24.34 -17.22
CA ASP A 375 44.37 -23.87 -17.16
C ASP A 375 45.26 -24.55 -18.20
N VAL A 376 45.22 -25.88 -18.26
CA VAL A 376 46.01 -26.63 -19.26
C VAL A 376 45.55 -26.29 -20.68
N TYR A 377 44.24 -26.19 -20.94
CA TYR A 377 43.75 -25.80 -22.27
C TYR A 377 44.21 -24.40 -22.67
N ASP A 378 44.12 -23.43 -21.75
CA ASP A 378 44.56 -22.07 -22.02
C ASP A 378 46.07 -22.00 -22.29
N ALA A 379 46.87 -22.69 -21.46
CA ALA A 379 48.32 -22.75 -21.59
C ALA A 379 48.78 -23.41 -22.90
N LEU A 380 48.00 -24.35 -23.46
CA LEU A 380 48.28 -24.98 -24.76
C LEU A 380 47.84 -24.11 -25.93
N SER A 381 46.64 -23.55 -25.84
CA SER A 381 45.96 -22.84 -26.93
C SER A 381 46.32 -21.37 -27.06
N SER A 382 47.11 -20.82 -26.14
CA SER A 382 47.54 -19.41 -26.12
C SER A 382 49.02 -19.27 -26.50
N LYS A 383 49.35 -18.18 -27.20
CA LYS A 383 50.72 -17.85 -27.55
C LYS A 383 51.45 -17.34 -26.29
N ARG A 384 52.59 -17.94 -25.93
CA ARG A 384 53.46 -17.48 -24.84
C ARG A 384 54.79 -16.99 -25.43
N VAL A 385 55.55 -16.19 -24.67
CA VAL A 385 56.85 -15.62 -25.10
C VAL A 385 57.81 -16.70 -25.64
N TYR A 386 57.72 -17.93 -25.14
CA TYR A 386 58.59 -19.04 -25.49
C TYR A 386 57.90 -20.19 -26.25
N LYS A 387 56.60 -20.07 -26.57
CA LYS A 387 55.82 -21.15 -27.19
C LYS A 387 54.75 -20.61 -28.13
N GLU A 388 54.76 -21.05 -29.39
CA GLU A 388 53.67 -20.74 -30.32
C GLU A 388 52.38 -21.47 -29.93
N ARG A 389 51.24 -20.89 -30.31
CA ARG A 389 49.92 -21.49 -30.05
C ARG A 389 49.84 -22.88 -30.70
N VAL A 390 49.38 -23.85 -29.93
CA VAL A 390 49.04 -25.19 -30.42
C VAL A 390 47.65 -25.14 -31.08
N PRO A 391 47.45 -25.78 -32.26
CA PRO A 391 46.12 -25.92 -32.86
C PRO A 391 45.14 -26.58 -31.89
N HIS A 392 43.86 -26.28 -32.05
CA HIS A 392 42.83 -26.78 -31.16
C HIS A 392 42.79 -28.31 -31.12
N GLU A 393 42.95 -28.94 -32.29
CA GLU A 393 42.91 -30.39 -32.45
C GLU A 393 43.97 -31.09 -31.61
N GLU A 394 45.20 -30.55 -31.58
CA GLU A 394 46.30 -31.10 -30.78
C GLU A 394 46.10 -30.81 -29.28
N CYS A 395 45.54 -29.65 -28.91
CA CYS A 395 45.12 -29.40 -27.53
C CYS A 395 44.08 -30.43 -27.06
N ALA A 396 43.11 -30.74 -27.93
CA ALA A 396 42.06 -31.70 -27.66
C ALA A 396 42.61 -33.12 -27.51
N GLU A 397 43.57 -33.53 -28.34
CA GLU A 397 44.27 -34.80 -28.20
C GLU A 397 44.98 -34.92 -26.86
N ILE A 398 45.69 -33.88 -26.42
CA ILE A 398 46.38 -33.85 -25.12
C ILE A 398 45.39 -33.99 -23.96
N LEU A 399 44.28 -33.25 -23.99
CA LEU A 399 43.25 -33.35 -22.94
C LEU A 399 42.60 -34.74 -22.90
N ARG A 400 42.27 -35.31 -24.06
CA ARG A 400 41.70 -36.66 -24.18
C ARG A 400 42.67 -37.72 -23.69
N ALA A 401 43.95 -37.63 -24.05
CA ALA A 401 44.99 -38.55 -23.60
C ALA A 401 45.25 -38.43 -22.09
N GLY A 402 44.99 -37.27 -21.49
CA GLY A 402 45.12 -37.03 -20.05
C GLY A 402 43.96 -37.56 -19.20
N ALA A 403 42.87 -38.06 -19.80
CA ALA A 403 41.71 -38.58 -19.07
C ALA A 403 42.08 -39.80 -18.20
N GLY A 404 41.71 -39.76 -16.92
CA GLY A 404 42.05 -40.81 -15.95
C GLY A 404 43.49 -40.76 -15.43
N ALA A 405 44.32 -39.84 -15.93
CA ALA A 405 45.68 -39.61 -15.44
C ALA A 405 45.84 -38.18 -14.90
N HIS A 406 45.86 -37.19 -15.78
CA HIS A 406 45.89 -35.78 -15.38
C HIS A 406 44.49 -35.32 -14.97
N PHE A 407 43.47 -35.67 -15.75
CA PHE A 407 42.12 -35.12 -15.61
C PHE A 407 41.11 -36.18 -15.21
N ASP A 408 40.07 -35.73 -14.53
CA ASP A 408 38.89 -36.54 -14.25
C ASP A 408 38.24 -36.99 -15.59
N PRO A 409 38.10 -38.30 -15.83
CA PRO A 409 37.58 -38.81 -17.08
C PRO A 409 36.14 -38.35 -17.36
N ASP A 410 35.30 -38.21 -16.33
CA ASP A 410 33.91 -37.75 -16.51
C ASP A 410 33.88 -36.29 -16.95
N LEU A 411 34.79 -35.46 -16.42
CA LEU A 411 34.89 -34.05 -16.83
C LEU A 411 35.39 -33.92 -18.26
N ILE A 412 36.31 -34.78 -18.70
CA ILE A 412 36.76 -34.81 -20.10
C ILE A 412 35.62 -35.25 -21.03
N GLU A 413 34.78 -36.22 -20.65
CA GLU A 413 33.60 -36.58 -21.45
C GLU A 413 32.61 -35.42 -21.59
N VAL A 414 32.35 -34.68 -20.51
CA VAL A 414 31.50 -33.49 -20.58
C VAL A 414 32.17 -32.39 -21.41
N TRP A 415 33.47 -32.17 -21.24
CA TRP A 415 34.24 -31.20 -22.02
C TRP A 415 34.15 -31.48 -23.54
N LYS A 416 34.25 -32.75 -23.98
CA LYS A 416 34.08 -33.12 -25.40
C LYS A 416 32.75 -32.63 -25.99
N SER A 417 31.68 -32.68 -25.21
CA SER A 417 30.35 -32.21 -25.66
C SER A 417 30.26 -30.69 -25.85
N ILE A 418 31.19 -29.93 -25.28
CA ILE A 418 31.24 -28.46 -25.33
C ILE A 418 32.52 -27.92 -25.98
N GLU A 419 33.30 -28.77 -26.64
CA GLU A 419 34.54 -28.44 -27.34
C GLU A 419 34.40 -27.21 -28.28
N PRO A 420 33.32 -27.07 -29.08
CA PRO A 420 33.11 -25.85 -29.89
C PRO A 420 33.06 -24.55 -29.08
N LYS A 421 32.52 -24.58 -27.85
CA LYS A 421 32.46 -23.39 -26.99
C LYS A 421 33.85 -22.96 -26.52
N PHE A 422 34.76 -23.92 -26.30
CA PHE A 422 36.14 -23.61 -25.94
C PHE A 422 36.90 -22.94 -27.10
N ILE A 423 36.60 -23.34 -28.35
CA ILE A 423 37.11 -22.68 -29.55
C ILE A 423 36.57 -21.25 -29.65
N GLU A 424 35.25 -21.08 -29.46
CA GLU A 424 34.60 -19.76 -29.49
C GLU A 424 35.19 -18.80 -28.47
N ILE A 425 35.37 -19.25 -27.22
CA ILE A 425 36.02 -18.45 -26.17
C ILE A 425 37.44 -18.07 -26.61
N GLN A 426 38.25 -19.01 -27.09
CA GLN A 426 39.61 -18.69 -27.53
C GLN A 426 39.62 -17.65 -28.66
N ALA A 427 38.71 -17.77 -29.62
CA ALA A 427 38.58 -16.82 -30.72
C ALA A 427 38.13 -15.41 -30.25
N GLN A 428 37.20 -15.34 -29.29
CA GLN A 428 36.69 -14.08 -28.74
C GLN A 428 37.80 -13.24 -28.10
N TYR A 429 38.72 -13.89 -27.37
CA TYR A 429 39.82 -13.22 -26.66
C TYR A 429 41.11 -13.11 -27.50
N ALA A 430 41.28 -13.88 -28.58
CA ALA A 430 42.40 -13.73 -29.50
C ALA A 430 42.32 -12.48 -30.40
N SER A 431 41.13 -11.89 -30.56
CA SER A 431 40.88 -10.76 -31.48
C SER A 431 41.23 -9.38 -30.92
N THR A 432 41.73 -9.29 -29.68
CA THR A 432 41.83 -8.02 -28.94
C THR A 432 43.28 -7.72 -28.52
N ASP A 433 44.09 -7.16 -29.44
CA ASP A 433 45.31 -6.42 -29.09
C ASP A 433 45.01 -5.04 -28.45
N ALA A 434 43.80 -4.83 -27.90
CA ALA A 434 43.36 -3.57 -27.30
C ALA A 434 43.06 -3.72 -25.79
N PRO A 435 43.55 -2.82 -24.91
CA PRO A 435 43.85 -3.16 -23.52
C PRO A 435 42.67 -3.17 -22.53
N THR A 436 41.40 -3.19 -22.98
CA THR A 436 40.27 -2.83 -22.08
C THR A 436 38.97 -3.63 -22.26
N GLY A 437 38.92 -4.63 -23.15
CA GLY A 437 37.67 -5.34 -23.48
C GLY A 437 37.37 -6.63 -22.70
N GLY A 438 38.39 -7.33 -22.18
CA GLY A 438 38.25 -8.67 -21.62
C GLY A 438 37.42 -8.72 -20.32
N ALA A 439 37.74 -7.86 -19.35
CA ALA A 439 37.11 -7.87 -18.03
C ALA A 439 35.59 -7.63 -18.08
N ALA A 440 35.11 -6.78 -19.01
CA ALA A 440 33.67 -6.54 -19.19
C ALA A 440 32.93 -7.76 -19.77
N ARG A 441 33.59 -8.55 -20.62
CA ARG A 441 33.03 -9.76 -21.25
C ARG A 441 33.01 -10.95 -20.31
N ALA A 442 34.09 -11.16 -19.54
CA ALA A 442 34.12 -12.14 -18.47
C ALA A 442 33.06 -11.82 -17.40
N GLY A 443 32.95 -10.53 -17.03
CA GLY A 443 31.86 -9.96 -16.23
C GLY A 443 30.47 -10.42 -16.69
N ALA A 444 30.16 -10.20 -17.98
CA ALA A 444 28.87 -10.53 -18.56
C ALA A 444 28.50 -12.02 -18.49
N LEU A 445 29.48 -12.93 -18.58
CA LEU A 445 29.24 -14.38 -18.55
C LEU A 445 28.76 -14.87 -17.16
N TRP A 446 29.42 -14.49 -16.07
CA TRP A 446 28.97 -14.88 -14.73
C TRP A 446 27.85 -13.99 -14.18
N GLU A 447 27.71 -12.76 -14.68
CA GLU A 447 26.52 -11.94 -14.41
C GLU A 447 25.26 -12.56 -15.02
N SER A 448 25.35 -13.19 -16.20
CA SER A 448 24.20 -13.88 -16.81
C SER A 448 23.69 -15.03 -15.94
N ALA A 449 24.59 -15.81 -15.34
CA ALA A 449 24.23 -16.86 -14.37
C ALA A 449 23.59 -16.27 -13.09
N ALA A 450 24.07 -15.12 -12.62
CA ALA A 450 23.49 -14.41 -11.48
C ALA A 450 22.09 -13.86 -11.78
N THR A 451 21.84 -13.38 -13.01
CA THR A 451 20.52 -12.91 -13.44
C THR A 451 19.51 -14.04 -13.56
N GLU A 452 19.94 -15.24 -13.95
CA GLU A 452 19.06 -16.41 -14.02
C GLU A 452 18.67 -16.90 -12.61
N GLU A 453 19.60 -16.90 -11.66
CA GLU A 453 19.35 -17.17 -10.23
C GLU A 453 18.38 -16.15 -9.61
N LEU A 454 18.57 -14.86 -9.90
CA LEU A 454 17.64 -13.79 -9.48
C LEU A 454 16.26 -13.97 -10.11
N ALA A 455 16.17 -14.31 -11.39
CA ALA A 455 14.90 -14.56 -12.06
C ALA A 455 14.19 -15.81 -11.49
N GLU A 456 14.92 -16.84 -11.06
CA GLU A 456 14.37 -17.99 -10.33
C GLU A 456 13.90 -17.59 -8.92
N ALA A 457 14.68 -16.79 -8.20
CA ALA A 457 14.32 -16.28 -6.86
C ALA A 457 13.13 -15.31 -6.89
N GLU A 458 13.03 -14.44 -7.89
CA GLU A 458 11.90 -13.54 -8.14
C GLU A 458 10.64 -14.32 -8.51
N ARG A 459 10.76 -15.38 -9.33
CA ARG A 459 9.65 -16.30 -9.62
C ARG A 459 9.17 -17.03 -8.36
N ALA A 460 10.08 -17.49 -7.51
CA ALA A 460 9.74 -18.13 -6.24
C ALA A 460 9.10 -17.15 -5.23
N ALA A 461 9.60 -15.92 -5.14
CA ALA A 461 9.05 -14.88 -4.26
C ALA A 461 7.69 -14.35 -4.76
N GLY A 462 7.51 -14.24 -6.08
CA GLY A 462 6.24 -13.87 -6.70
C GLY A 462 5.13 -14.91 -6.46
N ALA A 463 5.47 -16.20 -6.43
CA ALA A 463 4.53 -17.27 -6.10
C ALA A 463 4.06 -17.22 -4.63
N VAL A 464 4.90 -16.74 -3.71
CA VAL A 464 4.56 -16.57 -2.27
C VAL A 464 3.73 -15.31 -2.01
N ALA A 465 3.78 -14.31 -2.89
CA ALA A 465 2.99 -13.08 -2.76
C ALA A 465 1.57 -13.18 -3.36
N VAL A 466 1.28 -14.24 -4.11
CA VAL A 466 -0.01 -14.47 -4.81
C VAL A 466 -0.85 -15.57 -4.14
N GLY A 467 -0.26 -16.35 -3.22
CA GLY A 467 -0.98 -17.28 -2.34
C GLY A 467 -1.24 -16.67 -0.97
#